data_AF-A0A1H6C1F3-F1
#
_entry.id   AF-A0A1H6C1F3-F1
#
_cell.length_a   1.000
_cell.length_b   1.000
_cell.length_c   1.000
_cell.angle_alpha   90.00
_cell.angle_beta   90.00
_cell.angle_gamma   90.00
#
_symmetry.space_group_name_H-M   'P 1'
#
loop_
_entity.id
_entity.type
_entity.pdbx_description
1 polymer ?
#
loop_
_entity_poly.entity_id
_entity_poly.type
_entity_poly.pdbx_seq_one_letter_code
_entity_poly.pdbx_strand_id
1 'polypeptide(L)'
;MAATVLRSIASEIEPASAGRPRLMLLDEPFSALDAGLWDTMRRTVMGILRGFDVTAILVTHDQSEALSFADHLDVDVEFGGGESGPSRSRSTRIPLRGRPVPAIVAISAASPAYVFDEVARA
;
A
#
# COMPACT_ATOMS: atom_id res chain seq x y z
N MET A 1 16.00 2.04 9.55
CA MET A 1 14.96 2.20 8.52
C MET A 1 13.59 1.68 8.99
N ALA A 2 13.45 0.41 9.41
CA ALA A 2 12.23 -0.07 10.06
C ALA A 2 11.76 0.80 11.25
N ALA A 3 12.69 1.18 12.13
CA ALA A 3 12.42 2.08 13.25
C ALA A 3 12.03 3.52 12.81
N THR A 4 12.28 3.89 11.55
CA THR A 4 11.92 5.20 10.99
C THR A 4 10.47 5.18 10.52
N VAL A 5 10.07 4.13 9.80
CA VAL A 5 8.70 3.93 9.32
C VAL A 5 7.72 3.86 10.49
N LEU A 6 8.04 3.06 11.51
CA LEU A 6 7.22 2.97 12.71
C LEU A 6 7.13 4.29 13.47
N ARG A 7 8.23 5.05 13.56
CA ARG A 7 8.20 6.37 14.20
C ARG A 7 7.34 7.36 13.44
N SER A 8 7.39 7.35 12.11
CA SER A 8 6.55 8.21 11.27
C SER A 8 5.08 7.90 11.51
N ILE A 9 4.69 6.62 11.39
CA ILE A 9 3.31 6.17 11.60
C ILE A 9 2.84 6.49 13.02
N ALA A 10 3.64 6.15 14.04
CA ALA A 10 3.30 6.45 15.42
C ALA A 10 3.09 7.95 15.64
N SER A 11 4.01 8.80 15.13
CA SER A 11 3.91 10.24 15.33
C SER A 11 2.63 10.88 14.75
N GLU A 12 2.08 10.32 13.68
CA GLU A 12 0.84 10.80 13.08
C GLU A 12 -0.41 10.40 13.87
N ILE A 13 -0.40 9.21 14.50
CA ILE A 13 -1.56 8.66 15.21
C ILE A 13 -1.56 8.94 16.72
N GLU A 14 -0.45 9.45 17.28
CA GLU A 14 -0.34 9.81 18.70
C GLU A 14 -1.40 10.85 19.11
N PRO A 15 -1.91 10.82 20.36
CA PRO A 15 -2.93 11.76 20.84
C PRO A 15 -2.54 13.24 20.79
N ALA A 16 -1.24 13.52 20.73
CA ALA A 16 -0.69 14.88 20.64
C ALA A 16 -0.69 15.45 19.22
N SER A 17 -0.91 14.61 18.19
CA SER A 17 -1.12 15.10 16.83
C SER A 17 -2.48 15.81 16.75
N ALA A 18 -2.61 16.80 15.86
CA ALA A 18 -3.79 17.63 15.73
C ALA A 18 -4.99 16.82 15.19
N GLY A 19 -5.62 16.03 16.07
CA GLY A 19 -6.68 15.09 15.73
C GLY A 19 -6.13 13.76 15.23
N ARG A 20 -6.55 12.65 15.84
CA ARG A 20 -6.22 11.30 15.35
C ARG A 20 -6.69 11.17 13.90
N PRO A 21 -5.79 10.94 12.92
CA PRO A 21 -6.16 10.88 11.53
C PRO A 21 -7.07 9.68 11.28
N ARG A 22 -8.20 9.90 10.59
CA ARG A 22 -9.07 8.80 10.16
C ARG A 22 -8.56 8.14 8.87
N LEU A 23 -7.64 8.80 8.18
CA LEU A 23 -7.03 8.41 6.92
C LEU A 23 -5.55 8.80 6.93
N MET A 24 -4.67 7.87 6.55
CA MET A 24 -3.23 8.03 6.41
C MET A 24 -2.81 7.67 4.99
N LEU A 25 -1.85 8.40 4.41
CA LEU A 25 -1.23 8.05 3.13
C LEU A 25 0.20 7.61 3.40
N LEU A 26 0.55 6.42 2.92
CA LEU A 26 1.89 5.84 3.05
C LEU A 26 2.47 5.69 1.65
N ASP A 27 3.46 6.49 1.31
CA ASP A 27 4.14 6.43 0.01
C ASP A 27 5.44 5.63 0.15
N GLU A 28 5.49 4.46 -0.48
CA GLU A 28 6.65 3.55 -0.51
C GLU A 28 7.26 3.23 0.87
N PRO A 29 6.46 2.99 1.94
CA PRO A 29 6.97 2.96 3.31
C PRO A 29 7.90 1.77 3.59
N PHE A 30 7.84 0.69 2.81
CA PHE A 30 8.65 -0.50 3.02
C PHE A 30 9.68 -0.76 1.92
N SER A 31 9.77 0.12 0.91
CA SER A 31 10.67 0.00 -0.26
C SER A 31 12.14 -0.25 0.08
N ALA A 32 12.58 0.21 1.26
CA ALA A 32 13.95 0.08 1.69
C ALA A 32 14.19 -1.11 2.65
N LEU A 33 13.14 -1.78 3.12
CA LEU A 33 13.28 -2.90 4.07
C LEU A 33 13.85 -4.16 3.41
N ASP A 34 14.67 -4.88 4.16
CA ASP A 34 15.12 -6.21 3.81
C ASP A 34 13.99 -7.25 3.99
N ALA A 35 13.99 -8.27 3.12
CA ALA A 35 12.95 -9.31 3.10
C ALA A 35 12.74 -10.00 4.46
N GLY A 36 13.80 -10.12 5.28
CA GLY A 36 13.73 -10.73 6.61
C GLY A 36 12.98 -9.90 7.66
N LEU A 37 12.97 -8.57 7.52
CA LEU A 37 12.33 -7.67 8.48
C LEU A 37 10.93 -7.23 8.04
N TRP A 38 10.64 -7.38 6.76
CA TRP A 38 9.40 -6.96 6.12
C TRP A 38 8.14 -7.57 6.78
N ASP A 39 8.10 -8.88 7.01
CA ASP A 39 6.89 -9.55 7.54
C ASP A 39 6.59 -9.12 9.00
N THR A 40 7.65 -8.88 9.78
CA THR A 40 7.53 -8.33 11.14
C THR A 40 7.06 -6.88 11.12
N MET A 41 7.58 -6.05 10.22
CA MET A 41 7.12 -4.67 10.05
C MET A 41 5.68 -4.60 9.61
N ARG A 42 5.27 -5.44 8.65
CA ARG A 42 3.89 -5.55 8.21
C ARG A 42 2.93 -5.85 9.35
N ARG A 43 3.20 -6.90 10.13
CA ARG A 43 2.38 -7.21 11.31
C ARG A 43 2.28 -6.03 12.28
N THR A 44 3.40 -5.36 12.52
CA THR A 44 3.46 -4.24 13.45
C THR A 44 2.62 -3.06 12.95
N VAL A 45 2.80 -2.65 11.69
CA VAL A 45 2.04 -1.55 11.08
C VAL A 45 0.55 -1.87 11.02
N MET A 46 0.18 -3.09 10.61
CA MET A 46 -1.22 -3.51 10.60
C MET A 46 -1.83 -3.53 12.01
N GLY A 47 -1.07 -3.96 13.01
CA GLY A 47 -1.51 -3.94 14.41
C GLY A 47 -1.76 -2.51 14.90
N ILE A 48 -0.89 -1.57 14.52
CA ILE A 48 -1.04 -0.15 14.83
C ILE A 48 -2.28 0.44 14.14
N LEU A 49 -2.40 0.33 12.82
CA LEU A 49 -3.53 0.89 12.06
C LEU A 49 -4.88 0.36 12.58
N ARG A 50 -4.95 -0.94 12.91
CA ARG A 50 -6.13 -1.57 13.53
C ARG A 50 -6.40 -1.05 14.94
N GLY A 51 -5.36 -0.93 15.77
CA GLY A 51 -5.49 -0.49 17.16
C GLY A 51 -6.00 0.94 17.28
N PHE A 52 -5.75 1.78 16.28
CA PHE A 52 -6.15 3.18 16.25
C PHE A 52 -7.35 3.49 15.35
N ASP A 53 -7.96 2.49 14.69
CA ASP A 53 -9.07 2.64 13.74
C ASP A 53 -8.76 3.62 12.60
N VAL A 54 -7.53 3.52 12.06
CA VAL A 54 -7.01 4.39 11.00
C VAL A 54 -7.13 3.69 9.66
N THR A 55 -7.76 4.34 8.67
CA THR A 55 -7.68 3.95 7.26
C THR A 55 -6.31 4.31 6.72
N ALA A 56 -5.66 3.43 5.98
CA ALA A 56 -4.43 3.75 5.25
C ALA A 56 -4.64 3.60 3.74
N ILE A 57 -4.09 4.53 2.96
CA ILE A 57 -3.82 4.33 1.55
C ILE A 57 -2.33 4.08 1.44
N LEU A 58 -1.94 2.93 0.91
CA LEU A 58 -0.55 2.58 0.69
C LEU A 58 -0.25 2.71 -0.81
N VAL A 59 0.77 3.47 -1.20
CA VAL A 59 1.24 3.54 -2.58
C VAL A 59 2.56 2.78 -2.64
N THR A 60 2.64 1.79 -3.51
CA THR A 60 3.85 0.97 -3.66
C THR A 60 4.01 0.47 -5.09
N HIS A 61 5.24 0.30 -5.55
CA HIS A 61 5.56 -0.46 -6.76
C HIS A 61 5.87 -1.93 -6.47
N ASP A 62 5.89 -2.34 -5.20
CA ASP A 62 6.11 -3.72 -4.78
C ASP A 62 4.79 -4.49 -4.63
N GLN A 63 4.65 -5.55 -5.41
CA GLN A 63 3.42 -6.35 -5.44
C GLN A 63 3.25 -7.24 -4.21
N SER A 64 4.37 -7.72 -3.64
CA SER A 64 4.34 -8.55 -2.42
C SER A 64 3.88 -7.71 -1.24
N GLU A 65 4.33 -6.46 -1.18
CA GLU A 65 3.82 -5.44 -0.27
C GLU A 65 2.30 -5.30 -0.43
N ALA A 66 1.85 -5.00 -1.65
CA ALA A 66 0.45 -4.72 -1.88
C ALA A 66 -0.48 -5.90 -1.59
N LEU A 67 -0.17 -7.10 -2.07
CA LEU A 67 -0.98 -8.30 -1.83
C LEU A 67 -1.07 -8.67 -0.34
N SER A 68 -0.08 -8.29 0.45
CA SER A 68 0.01 -8.69 1.85
C SER A 68 -0.57 -7.67 2.83
N PHE A 69 -0.81 -6.44 2.37
CA PHE A 69 -1.44 -5.35 3.11
C PHE A 69 -2.89 -5.09 2.68
N ALA A 70 -3.23 -5.33 1.42
CA ALA A 70 -4.49 -4.89 0.83
C ALA A 70 -5.70 -5.73 1.25
N ASP A 71 -6.77 -5.04 1.65
CA ASP A 71 -8.13 -5.55 1.57
C ASP A 71 -8.76 -5.20 0.20
N HIS A 72 -8.33 -4.05 -0.35
CA HIS A 72 -8.62 -3.63 -1.71
C HIS A 72 -7.34 -3.20 -2.40
N LEU A 73 -7.16 -3.69 -3.62
CA LEU A 73 -6.03 -3.37 -4.46
C LEU A 73 -6.50 -2.50 -5.64
N ASP A 74 -6.08 -1.24 -5.68
CA ASP A 74 -6.26 -0.36 -6.84
C ASP A 74 -4.98 -0.44 -7.70
N VAL A 75 -5.08 -1.02 -8.90
CA VAL A 75 -3.94 -1.12 -9.83
C VAL A 75 -4.06 -0.02 -10.86
N ASP A 76 -3.09 0.90 -10.90
CA ASP A 76 -2.97 1.88 -11.96
C ASP A 76 -2.04 1.36 -13.05
N VAL A 77 -2.55 1.34 -14.27
CA VAL A 77 -1.83 0.88 -15.45
C VAL A 77 -1.68 2.04 -16.40
N GLU A 78 -0.44 2.39 -16.70
CA GLU A 78 -0.12 3.36 -17.74
C GLU A 78 -0.08 2.68 -19.12
N PHE A 79 -0.69 3.31 -20.11
CA PHE A 79 -0.70 2.87 -21.50
C PHE A 79 -0.73 4.07 -22.45
N GLY A 80 -0.18 3.87 -23.65
CA GLY A 80 0.19 5.00 -24.50
C GLY A 80 1.45 5.68 -23.98
N GLY A 81 1.94 6.71 -24.68
CA GLY A 81 3.22 7.35 -24.35
C GLY A 81 4.40 6.95 -25.25
N GLY A 82 4.14 6.32 -26.41
CA GLY A 82 5.10 6.32 -27.52
C GLY A 82 5.29 7.73 -28.10
N GLU A 83 6.21 7.89 -29.06
CA GLU A 83 6.79 9.16 -29.58
C GLU A 83 5.83 10.31 -29.96
N SER A 84 4.50 10.16 -29.89
CA SER A 84 3.55 11.21 -30.29
C SER A 84 2.20 11.23 -29.54
N GLY A 85 2.04 10.55 -28.40
CA GLY A 85 0.75 10.49 -27.69
C GLY A 85 0.83 10.76 -26.19
N PRO A 86 -0.21 11.35 -25.57
CA PRO A 86 -0.25 11.51 -24.12
C PRO A 86 -0.28 10.15 -23.42
N SER A 87 0.48 10.01 -22.32
CA SER A 87 0.34 8.88 -21.39
C SER A 87 -1.07 8.91 -20.79
N ARG A 88 -1.72 7.75 -20.77
CA ARG A 88 -3.04 7.56 -20.18
C ARG A 88 -2.89 6.53 -19.08
N SER A 89 -3.60 6.74 -17.98
CA SER A 89 -3.69 5.73 -16.92
C SER A 89 -5.11 5.22 -16.78
N ARG A 90 -5.24 3.99 -16.29
CA ARG A 90 -6.51 3.37 -15.94
C ARG A 90 -6.31 2.63 -14.65
N SER A 91 -7.05 3.08 -13.64
CA SER A 91 -7.16 2.38 -12.37
C SER A 91 -8.23 1.29 -12.45
N THR A 92 -7.91 0.11 -11.92
CA THR A 92 -8.87 -0.99 -11.69
C THR A 92 -8.84 -1.36 -10.21
N ARG A 93 -10.02 -1.50 -9.61
CA ARG A 93 -10.17 -1.98 -8.24
C ARG A 93 -10.36 -3.49 -8.20
N ILE A 94 -9.54 -4.17 -7.42
CA ILE A 94 -9.59 -5.62 -7.18
C ILE A 94 -9.93 -5.83 -5.69
N PRO A 95 -11.12 -6.39 -5.37
CA PRO A 95 -11.44 -6.75 -4.00
C PRO A 95 -10.69 -8.03 -3.61
N LEU A 96 -9.93 -7.99 -2.51
CA LEU A 96 -9.31 -9.16 -1.91
C LEU A 96 -10.20 -9.65 -0.75
N ARG A 97 -10.46 -10.95 -0.63
CA ARG A 97 -11.34 -11.48 0.44
C ARG A 97 -10.63 -11.41 1.79
N GLY A 98 -11.14 -10.62 2.75
CA GLY A 98 -10.49 -10.41 4.06
C GLY A 98 -11.24 -9.44 4.99
N ARG A 99 -10.80 -9.32 6.25
CA ARG A 99 -11.45 -8.60 7.38
C ARG A 99 -10.84 -7.18 7.58
N PRO A 100 -11.57 -6.26 8.25
CA PRO A 100 -11.90 -4.88 7.84
C PRO A 100 -10.86 -3.84 8.29
N VAL A 101 -9.58 -3.98 7.94
CA VAL A 101 -8.70 -2.81 8.02
C VAL A 101 -8.94 -2.03 6.74
N PRO A 102 -9.21 -0.73 6.77
CA PRO A 102 -9.34 0.00 5.53
C PRO A 102 -7.92 0.35 5.06
N ALA A 103 -7.18 -0.65 4.57
CA ALA A 103 -5.93 -0.46 3.84
C ALA A 103 -6.22 -0.60 2.34
N ILE A 104 -6.36 0.53 1.66
CA ILE A 104 -6.45 0.57 0.19
C ILE A 104 -5.01 0.64 -0.32
N VAL A 105 -4.54 -0.38 -1.02
CA VAL A 105 -3.21 -0.31 -1.62
C VAL A 105 -3.33 0.06 -3.09
N ALA A 106 -2.63 1.11 -3.51
CA ALA A 106 -2.47 1.50 -4.89
C ALA A 106 -1.13 0.98 -5.41
N ILE A 107 -1.16 0.19 -6.49
CA ILE A 107 0.05 -0.21 -7.23
C ILE A 107 0.13 0.59 -8.52
N SER A 108 1.26 1.24 -8.79
CA SER A 108 1.58 1.70 -10.15
C SER A 108 2.35 0.59 -10.88
N ALA A 109 1.70 -0.07 -11.84
CA ALA A 109 2.29 -1.17 -12.58
C ALA A 109 2.69 -0.73 -13.99
N ALA A 110 3.98 -0.87 -14.32
CA ALA A 110 4.49 -0.60 -15.67
C ALA A 110 3.98 -1.60 -16.73
N SER A 111 3.45 -2.77 -16.33
CA SER A 111 2.85 -3.75 -17.24
C SER A 111 1.70 -4.52 -16.57
N PRO A 112 0.49 -4.55 -17.16
CA PRO A 112 -0.67 -5.24 -16.60
C PRO A 112 -0.54 -6.77 -16.58
N ALA A 113 0.28 -7.36 -17.45
CA ALA A 113 0.41 -8.83 -17.54
C ALA A 113 1.02 -9.45 -16.28
N TYR A 114 1.89 -8.70 -15.58
CA TYR A 114 2.61 -9.21 -14.42
C TYR A 114 1.73 -9.24 -13.17
N VAL A 115 0.83 -8.26 -13.00
CA VAL A 115 -0.07 -8.16 -11.84
C VAL A 115 -1.13 -9.27 -11.85
N PHE A 116 -1.66 -9.61 -13.02
CA PHE A 116 -2.69 -10.65 -13.14
C PHE A 116 -2.18 -12.04 -12.74
N ASP A 117 -0.94 -12.38 -13.07
CA ASP A 117 -0.39 -13.71 -12.81
C ASP A 117 -0.17 -13.95 -11.30
N GLU A 118 0.21 -12.90 -10.56
CA GLU A 118 0.45 -12.99 -9.11
C GLU A 118 -0.86 -12.92 -8.31
N VAL A 119 -1.80 -12.06 -8.69
CA VAL A 119 -3.15 -12.01 -8.10
C VAL A 119 -3.91 -13.33 -8.32
N ALA A 120 -3.68 -14.03 -9.43
CA ALA A 120 -4.31 -15.32 -9.69
C ALA A 120 -3.71 -16.48 -8.89
N ARG A 121 -2.51 -16.30 -8.31
CA ARG A 121 -1.80 -17.31 -7.51
C ARG A 121 -1.97 -17.14 -6.00
N ALA A 122 -2.28 -15.93 -5.54
CA ALA A 122 -2.54 -15.59 -4.15
C ALA A 122 -3.93 -16.03 -3.67
#